data_AF-A3IM45-F1
#
_entry.id   AF-A3IM45-F1
#
_cell.length_a   1.000
_cell.length_b   1.000
_cell.length_c   1.000
_cell.angle_alpha   90.00
_cell.angle_beta   90.00
_cell.angle_gamma   90.00
#
_symmetry.space_group_name_H-M   'P 1'
#
loop_
_entity.id
_entity.type
_entity.pdbx_description
1 polymer ?
#
loop_
_entity_poly.entity_id
_entity_poly.type
_entity_poly.pdbx_seq_one_letter_code
_entity_poly.pdbx_strand_id
1 'polypeptide(L)' 'MTISKTEAKQLLERMIFEQTNPQDWVEDVWGLSAVHGEISAKLLEAFYSLIETCPEEKLDNFLQSLLSEKLK' A
#
# COMPACT_ATOMS: atom_id res chain seq x y z
N MET A 1 -15.67 -9.30 -10.43
CA MET A 1 -14.34 -9.32 -11.07
C MET A 1 -13.36 -9.35 -9.92
N THR A 2 -12.62 -10.43 -9.73
CA THR A 2 -11.54 -10.49 -8.75
C THR A 2 -10.36 -9.73 -9.32
N ILE A 3 -10.03 -8.57 -8.75
CA ILE A 3 -8.79 -7.86 -9.09
C ILE A 3 -7.59 -8.75 -8.70
N SER A 4 -6.58 -8.78 -9.57
CA SER A 4 -5.37 -9.55 -9.29
C SER A 4 -4.63 -8.98 -8.08
N LYS A 5 -3.92 -9.82 -7.33
CA LYS A 5 -3.04 -9.39 -6.21
C LYS A 5 -2.14 -8.21 -6.61
N THR A 6 -1.61 -8.25 -7.83
CA THR A 6 -0.76 -7.20 -8.40
C THR A 6 -1.52 -5.90 -8.66
N GLU A 7 -2.75 -5.95 -9.17
CA GLU A 7 -3.57 -4.76 -9.41
C GLU A 7 -3.99 -4.11 -8.09
N ALA A 8 -4.39 -4.93 -7.12
CA ALA A 8 -4.76 -4.46 -5.80
C ALA A 8 -3.57 -3.83 -5.05
N LYS A 9 -2.39 -4.45 -5.18
CA LYS A 9 -1.12 -3.88 -4.72
C LYS A 9 -0.88 -2.50 -5.35
N GLN A 10 -0.93 -2.40 -6.67
CA GLN A 10 -0.71 -1.14 -7.40
C GLN A 10 -1.72 -0.04 -7.02
N LEU A 11 -2.99 -0.40 -6.80
CA LEU A 11 -4.04 0.51 -6.35
C LEU A 11 -3.77 1.06 -4.96
N LEU A 12 -3.40 0.19 -4.02
CA LEU A 12 -3.06 0.57 -2.66
C LEU A 12 -1.74 1.35 -2.62
N GLU A 13 -0.74 0.98 -3.43
CA GLU A 13 0.49 1.75 -3.60
C GLU A 13 0.18 3.16 -4.09
N ARG A 14 -0.69 3.30 -5.10
CA ARG A 14 -1.19 4.62 -5.56
C ARG A 14 -2.02 5.36 -4.51
N MET A 15 -2.68 4.67 -3.59
CA MET A 15 -3.50 5.32 -2.57
C MET A 15 -2.65 5.84 -1.41
N ILE A 16 -1.58 5.12 -1.06
CA ILE A 16 -0.69 5.44 0.07
C ILE A 16 0.47 6.34 -0.37
N PHE A 17 1.08 6.05 -1.52
CA PHE A 17 2.30 6.71 -2.03
C PHE A 17 2.03 7.60 -3.26
N GLU A 18 0.77 7.73 -3.68
CA GLU A 18 0.34 8.54 -4.83
C GLU A 18 1.04 8.17 -6.14
N GLN A 19 2.00 8.98 -6.58
CA GLN A 19 2.79 8.77 -7.80
C GLN A 19 4.25 8.42 -7.50
N THR A 20 4.62 8.31 -6.23
CA THR A 20 5.99 8.04 -5.80
C THR A 20 6.16 6.55 -5.58
N ASN A 21 7.31 6.00 -6.00
CA ASN A 21 7.61 4.61 -5.70
C ASN A 21 7.72 4.43 -4.18
N PRO A 22 7.17 3.35 -3.60
CA PRO A 22 7.18 3.17 -2.15
C PRO A 22 8.58 3.18 -1.54
N GLN A 23 9.57 2.62 -2.25
CA GLN A 23 10.98 2.67 -1.83
C GLN A 23 11.54 4.10 -1.86
N ASP A 24 11.29 4.83 -2.92
CA ASP A 24 11.71 6.23 -3.09
C ASP A 24 11.08 7.13 -2.02
N TRP A 25 9.80 6.88 -1.68
CA TRP A 25 9.11 7.56 -0.58
C TRP A 25 9.75 7.26 0.78
N VAL A 26 10.10 5.99 1.06
CA VAL A 26 10.81 5.64 2.30
C VAL A 26 12.15 6.35 2.36
N GLU A 27 12.92 6.39 1.26
CA GLU A 27 14.21 7.07 1.17
C GLU A 27 14.10 8.59 1.39
N ASP A 28 13.08 9.23 0.81
CA ASP A 28 12.80 10.66 0.99
C ASP A 28 12.46 10.98 2.47
N VAL A 29 11.59 10.17 3.07
CA VAL A 29 11.28 10.27 4.51
C VAL A 29 12.51 10.01 5.37
N TRP A 30 13.40 9.11 4.96
CA TRP A 30 14.65 8.84 5.64
C TRP A 30 15.60 10.03 5.61
N GLY A 31 15.63 10.75 4.49
CA GLY A 31 16.37 12.01 4.32
C GLY A 31 15.87 13.13 5.23
N LEU A 32 14.57 13.13 5.57
CA LEU A 32 13.97 14.10 6.50
C LEU A 32 14.17 13.72 7.97
N SER A 33 13.99 12.44 8.32
CA SER A 33 14.15 11.96 9.69
C SER A 33 14.41 10.46 9.74
N ALA A 34 15.54 10.07 10.32
CA ALA A 34 15.91 8.65 10.47
C ALA A 34 14.85 7.81 11.20
N VAL A 35 14.16 8.39 12.19
CA VAL A 35 13.08 7.70 12.91
C VAL A 35 11.87 7.49 12.01
N HIS A 36 11.48 8.50 11.23
CA HIS A 36 10.35 8.37 10.31
C HIS A 36 10.69 7.42 9.16
N GLY A 37 11.92 7.45 8.63
CA GLY A 37 12.39 6.53 7.61
C GLY A 37 12.29 5.06 8.04
N GLU A 38 12.71 4.75 9.28
CA GLU A 38 12.58 3.39 9.81
C GLU A 38 11.10 2.96 9.98
N ILE A 39 10.23 3.86 10.45
CA ILE A 39 8.80 3.59 10.58
C ILE A 39 8.16 3.36 9.20
N SER A 40 8.52 4.20 8.22
CA SER A 40 8.07 4.11 6.83
C SER A 40 8.52 2.80 6.17
N ALA A 41 9.76 2.38 6.38
CA ALA A 41 10.28 1.10 5.90
C ALA A 41 9.49 -0.08 6.50
N LYS A 42 9.28 -0.07 7.81
CA LYS A 42 8.48 -1.10 8.50
C LYS A 42 7.03 -1.14 8.01
N LEU A 43 6.42 0.01 7.74
CA LEU A 43 5.08 0.09 7.17
C LEU A 43 5.04 -0.51 5.77
N LEU A 44 6.05 -0.24 4.94
CA LEU A 44 6.16 -0.80 3.60
C LEU A 44 6.34 -2.32 3.62
N GLU A 45 7.21 -2.85 4.49
CA GLU A 45 7.40 -4.28 4.67
C GLU A 45 6.13 -4.98 5.18
N ALA A 46 5.45 -4.38 6.16
CA ALA A 46 4.18 -4.89 6.67
C ALA A 46 3.10 -4.88 5.57
N PHE A 47 3.06 -3.82 4.77
CA PHE A 47 2.16 -3.70 3.64
C PHE A 47 2.41 -4.81 2.60
N TYR A 48 3.65 -5.01 2.14
CA TYR A 48 3.97 -6.08 1.20
C TYR A 48 3.69 -7.48 1.77
N SER A 49 4.02 -7.71 3.04
CA SER A 49 3.70 -8.96 3.73
C SER A 49 2.18 -9.21 3.79
N LEU A 50 1.38 -8.17 4.03
CA LEU A 50 -0.08 -8.23 4.00
C LEU A 50 -0.60 -8.57 2.60
N ILE A 51 -0.08 -7.93 1.55
CA ILE A 51 -0.47 -8.22 0.16
C ILE A 51 -0.12 -9.66 -0.24
N GLU A 52 1.07 -10.15 0.13
CA GLU A 52 1.47 -11.52 -0.15
C GLU A 52 0.62 -12.55 0.61
N THR A 53 0.33 -12.29 1.88
CA THR A 53 -0.38 -13.22 2.77
C THR A 53 -1.90 -13.20 2.54
N CYS A 54 -2.47 -12.06 2.15
CA CYS A 54 -3.91 -11.95 1.92
C CYS A 54 -4.33 -12.63 0.60
N PRO A 55 -5.40 -13.44 0.59
CA PRO A 55 -5.96 -13.97 -0.65
C PRO A 55 -6.59 -12.86 -1.49
N GLU A 56 -6.52 -13.01 -2.82
CA GLU A 56 -7.02 -12.01 -3.80
C GLU A 56 -8.48 -11.62 -3.56
N GLU A 57 -9.33 -12.57 -3.16
CA GLU A 57 -10.73 -12.32 -2.83
C GLU A 57 -10.92 -11.38 -1.64
N LYS A 58 -10.10 -11.52 -0.58
CA LYS A 58 -10.13 -10.62 0.59
C LYS A 58 -9.65 -9.23 0.21
N LEU A 59 -8.62 -9.17 -0.64
CA LEU A 59 -8.00 -7.93 -1.08
C LEU A 59 -8.94 -7.13 -1.99
N ASP A 60 -9.65 -7.82 -2.90
CA ASP A 60 -10.73 -7.29 -3.73
C ASP A 60 -11.85 -6.70 -2.87
N ASN A 61 -12.34 -7.46 -1.90
CA ASN A 61 -13.42 -7.03 -1.01
C ASN A 61 -13.02 -5.78 -0.20
N PHE A 62 -11.77 -5.75 0.30
CA PHE A 62 -11.22 -4.62 1.05
C PHE A 62 -11.12 -3.36 0.18
N LEU A 63 -10.62 -3.50 -1.05
CA LEU A 63 -10.55 -2.39 -2.02
C LEU A 63 -11.93 -1.88 -2.43
N GLN A 64 -12.88 -2.78 -2.68
CA GLN A 64 -14.25 -2.38 -2.97
C GLN A 64 -14.90 -1.64 -1.80
N SER A 65 -14.62 -2.06 -0.56
CA SER A 65 -15.09 -1.37 0.64
C SER A 65 -14.48 0.03 0.73
N LEU A 66 -13.16 0.16 0.53
CA LEU A 66 -12.47 1.46 0.50
C LEU A 66 -12.98 2.40 -0.59
N LEU A 67 -13.14 1.89 -1.81
CA LEU A 67 -13.67 2.67 -2.94
C LEU A 67 -15.12 3.08 -2.72
N SER A 68 -15.94 2.20 -2.14
CA SER A 68 -17.33 2.49 -1.79
C SER A 68 -17.44 3.54 -0.69
N GLU A 69 -16.54 3.53 0.31
CA GLU A 69 -16.49 4.59 1.32
C GLU A 69 -16.01 5.93 0.74
N LYS A 70 -15.06 5.93 -0.20
CA LYS A 70 -14.60 7.17 -0.86
C LYS A 70 -15.64 7.83 -1.76
N LEU A 71 -16.66 7.09 -2.20
CA LEU A 71 -17.73 7.55 -3.08
C LEU A 71 -18.98 8.03 -2.33
N LYS A 72 -18.94 8.07 -1.00
CA LYS A 72 -20.06 8.44 -0.12
C LYS A 72 -19.85 9.82 0.50
#